data_AF-A0A024TCV3-F1
#
_entry.id   AF-A0A024TCV3-F1
#
_cell.length_a   1.000
_cell.length_b   1.000
_cell.length_c   1.000
_cell.angle_alpha   90.00
_cell.angle_beta   90.00
_cell.angle_gamma   90.00
#
_symmetry.space_group_name_H-M   'P 1'
#
loop_
_entity.id
_entity.type
_entity.pdbx_description
1 polymer ?
#
loop_
_entity_poly.entity_id
_entity_poly.type
_entity_poly.pdbx_seq_one_letter_code
_entity_poly.pdbx_strand_id
1 'polypeptide(L)'
;MVFYISRRIMEFDAPTFEEASLKVDAAKVVVAADAYVPGQVIFAEVATVSSAGGVEPEEGFHDEHCEDDDCAGCTAVTDDGDDEPVDELDEVDLTAVSPYVVEHFDELMDTCEPHEALSLVDVRKNLFKLFHLYESNESAVSPFLSMDVLADDVVACLDAAKALREAHAGVIPASLSDDQVGRLIGVLNKYAIPLDDISGSGLFLHVSKLKHSCEPNANFTDSGNAIWITAIRPIAVGEAITVDFFNTHYMCAAERLEVLTAEGQVCTCGVCSGVEADKTRAFKCQVSGCDGLVHPTKAVFECTKCHAIWDAETVAAAEMEETTFTTDLEASNFVELDLIIQDSLLHPYHYIFYSAMEVLTDDTVLDVQMTEDQALSVLYRLVDALEYVVPRPHSEKVSLYNSLAQAHISNGEIPKATVAYTHAYNVCAIVFGTQCKETVMFKGLMENTPTTVDEMAAAYGYEVVPEDDEE
;
A
#
# COMPACT_ATOMS: atom_id res chain seq x y z
N MET A 1 -22.14 -8.88 -32.84
CA MET A 1 -20.71 -9.16 -32.69
C MET A 1 -20.41 -8.83 -31.24
N VAL A 2 -20.27 -9.85 -30.40
CA VAL A 2 -20.12 -9.69 -28.95
C VAL A 2 -18.67 -9.31 -28.71
N PHE A 3 -18.42 -8.05 -28.39
CA PHE A 3 -17.11 -7.62 -27.92
C PHE A 3 -16.94 -8.17 -26.50
N TYR A 4 -15.98 -9.09 -26.35
CA TYR A 4 -15.48 -9.48 -25.04
C TYR A 4 -14.70 -8.28 -24.51
N ILE A 5 -15.34 -7.45 -23.69
CA ILE A 5 -14.62 -6.55 -22.80
C ILE A 5 -13.94 -7.47 -21.80
N SER A 6 -12.62 -7.62 -21.94
CA SER A 6 -11.79 -8.34 -20.97
C SER A 6 -11.79 -7.51 -19.69
N ARG A 7 -12.84 -7.65 -18.86
CA ARG A 7 -12.76 -7.38 -17.44
C ARG A 7 -11.50 -8.09 -16.98
N ARG A 8 -10.48 -7.40 -16.49
CA ARG A 8 -9.39 -8.05 -15.73
C ARG A 8 -10.05 -8.62 -14.47
N ILE A 9 -10.66 -9.78 -14.63
CA ILE A 9 -11.18 -10.64 -13.58
C ILE A 9 -9.93 -11.16 -12.88
N MET A 10 -9.94 -11.13 -11.54
CA MET A 10 -8.92 -11.77 -10.70
C MET A 10 -8.23 -12.95 -11.37
N GLU A 11 -6.91 -12.99 -11.24
CA GLU A 11 -6.06 -13.97 -11.91
C GLU A 11 -6.28 -15.42 -11.40
N PHE A 12 -7.08 -15.60 -10.35
CA PHE A 12 -7.43 -16.91 -9.79
C PHE A 12 -8.87 -16.93 -9.23
N ASP A 13 -9.37 -18.14 -8.97
CA ASP A 13 -10.71 -18.36 -8.41
C ASP A 13 -10.69 -18.15 -6.90
N ALA A 14 -11.50 -17.20 -6.41
CA ALA A 14 -11.64 -16.90 -5.00
C ALA A 14 -13.11 -16.74 -4.62
N PRO A 15 -13.52 -17.12 -3.39
CA PRO A 15 -14.90 -16.92 -2.95
C PRO A 15 -15.30 -15.45 -3.01
N THR A 16 -16.50 -15.14 -3.47
CA THR A 16 -17.12 -13.84 -3.21
C THR A 16 -17.45 -13.68 -1.72
N PHE A 17 -17.75 -12.46 -1.27
CA PHE A 17 -18.15 -12.24 0.12
C PHE A 17 -19.40 -13.07 0.50
N GLU A 18 -20.34 -13.25 -0.42
CA GLU A 18 -21.56 -14.04 -0.23
C GLU A 18 -21.31 -15.56 -0.18
N GLU A 19 -20.27 -16.03 -0.88
CA GLU A 19 -19.85 -17.44 -0.86
C GLU A 19 -18.94 -17.75 0.33
N ALA A 20 -18.24 -16.75 0.86
CA ALA A 20 -17.41 -16.88 2.03
C ALA A 20 -18.24 -17.14 3.29
N SER A 21 -17.69 -17.93 4.21
CA SER A 21 -18.25 -18.16 5.54
C SER A 21 -18.05 -16.95 6.45
N LEU A 22 -18.71 -15.83 6.14
CA LEU A 22 -18.66 -14.56 6.86
C LEU A 22 -20.05 -14.12 7.33
N LYS A 23 -20.09 -13.34 8.41
CA LYS A 23 -21.31 -12.68 8.91
C LYS A 23 -20.99 -11.25 9.32
N VAL A 24 -21.99 -10.39 9.24
CA VAL A 24 -21.94 -9.06 9.88
C VAL A 24 -22.65 -9.18 11.22
N ASP A 25 -21.95 -8.86 12.30
CA ASP A 25 -22.50 -8.92 13.65
C ASP A 25 -23.40 -7.71 13.98
N ALA A 26 -23.93 -7.67 15.21
CA ALA A 26 -24.80 -6.58 15.66
C ALA A 26 -24.09 -5.21 15.75
N ALA A 27 -22.76 -5.19 15.84
CA ALA A 27 -21.92 -4.00 15.83
C ALA A 27 -21.48 -3.59 14.41
N LYS A 28 -22.04 -4.24 13.37
CA LYS A 28 -21.67 -4.07 11.96
C LYS A 28 -20.21 -4.46 11.66
N VAL A 29 -19.64 -5.37 12.45
CA VAL A 29 -18.29 -5.91 12.23
C VAL A 29 -18.38 -7.20 11.44
N VAL A 30 -17.51 -7.36 10.44
CA VAL A 30 -17.37 -8.62 9.70
C VAL A 30 -16.65 -9.64 10.57
N VAL A 31 -17.30 -10.77 10.83
CA VAL A 31 -16.79 -11.87 11.66
C VAL A 31 -16.80 -13.19 10.89
N ALA A 32 -15.86 -14.06 11.26
CA ALA A 32 -15.75 -15.41 10.69
C ALA A 32 -16.95 -16.28 11.14
N ALA A 33 -17.64 -16.90 10.19
CA ALA A 33 -18.68 -17.90 10.47
C ALA A 33 -18.12 -19.33 10.56
N ASP A 34 -16.95 -19.57 9.95
CA ASP A 34 -16.15 -20.80 10.06
C ASP A 34 -14.70 -20.44 10.45
N ALA A 35 -13.89 -21.45 10.79
CA ALA A 35 -12.47 -21.23 11.07
C ALA A 35 -11.66 -21.13 9.77
N TYR A 36 -10.67 -20.24 9.74
CA TYR A 36 -9.73 -20.07 8.62
C TYR A 36 -8.31 -20.45 9.03
N VAL A 37 -7.53 -20.95 8.08
CA VAL A 37 -6.12 -21.30 8.26
C VAL A 37 -5.21 -20.29 7.54
N PRO A 38 -3.94 -20.13 7.97
CA PRO A 38 -3.00 -19.25 7.27
C PRO A 38 -2.86 -19.61 5.79
N GLY A 39 -2.84 -18.60 4.90
CA GLY A 39 -2.77 -18.75 3.44
C GLY A 39 -4.10 -19.05 2.76
N GLN A 40 -5.20 -19.18 3.53
CA GLN A 40 -6.53 -19.33 2.96
C GLN A 40 -7.08 -17.97 2.55
N VAL A 41 -7.38 -17.82 1.25
CA VAL A 41 -8.16 -16.68 0.74
C VAL A 41 -9.58 -16.79 1.30
N ILE A 42 -9.99 -15.77 2.04
CA ILE A 42 -11.28 -15.66 2.74
C ILE A 42 -12.35 -15.30 1.73
N PHE A 43 -12.15 -14.19 1.03
CA PHE A 43 -12.98 -13.72 -0.06
C PHE A 43 -12.21 -12.75 -0.95
N ALA A 44 -12.77 -12.44 -2.11
CA ALA A 44 -12.35 -11.36 -2.95
C ALA A 44 -13.54 -10.52 -3.46
N GLU A 45 -13.23 -9.29 -3.84
CA GLU A 45 -14.20 -8.30 -4.28
C GLU A 45 -13.60 -7.48 -5.42
N VAL A 46 -14.38 -7.30 -6.49
CA VAL A 46 -14.05 -6.35 -7.56
C VAL A 46 -14.70 -5.01 -7.21
N ALA A 47 -14.00 -3.91 -7.47
CA ALA A 47 -14.50 -2.57 -7.21
C ALA A 47 -15.86 -2.36 -7.89
N THR A 48 -16.77 -1.68 -7.20
CA THR A 48 -18.03 -1.25 -7.80
C THR A 48 -17.78 -0.18 -8.87
N VAL A 49 -16.84 0.72 -8.58
CA VAL A 49 -16.26 1.69 -9.51
C VAL A 49 -14.77 1.81 -9.18
N SER A 50 -13.92 2.01 -10.19
CA SER A 50 -12.49 2.28 -10.00
C SER A 50 -11.99 3.13 -11.17
N SER A 51 -11.09 4.07 -10.92
CA SER A 51 -10.55 5.00 -11.94
C SER A 51 -9.11 5.34 -11.61
N ALA A 52 -8.29 5.57 -12.64
CA ALA A 52 -6.96 6.16 -12.51
C ALA A 52 -7.05 7.66 -12.17
N GLY A 53 -6.03 8.20 -11.49
CA GLY A 53 -5.88 9.62 -11.18
C GLY A 53 -5.80 10.46 -12.46
N GLY A 54 -4.81 10.19 -13.30
CA GLY A 54 -4.68 10.76 -14.65
C GLY A 54 -4.17 9.69 -15.62
N VAL A 55 -4.14 10.00 -16.92
CA VAL A 55 -3.52 9.11 -17.91
C VAL A 55 -2.05 9.51 -18.01
N GLU A 56 -1.13 8.63 -17.63
CA GLU A 56 0.27 8.82 -17.99
C GLU A 56 0.37 8.79 -19.52
N PRO A 57 1.07 9.76 -20.15
CA PRO A 57 1.24 9.74 -21.59
C PRO A 57 1.88 8.42 -22.03
N GLU A 58 1.30 7.75 -23.03
CA GLU A 58 1.81 6.47 -23.53
C GLU A 58 3.31 6.55 -23.86
N GLU A 59 4.10 5.56 -23.45
CA GLU A 59 5.51 5.43 -23.87
C GLU A 59 5.60 5.53 -25.41
N GLY A 60 6.27 6.58 -25.89
CA GLY A 60 6.37 6.89 -27.32
C GLY A 60 6.40 8.38 -27.68
N PHE A 61 6.27 9.28 -26.70
CA PHE A 61 6.54 10.71 -26.89
C PHE A 61 8.04 10.98 -26.79
N HIS A 62 8.64 11.41 -27.90
CA HIS A 62 10.04 11.84 -27.95
C HIS A 62 10.10 13.34 -28.26
N ASP A 63 11.13 14.01 -27.71
CA ASP A 63 11.48 15.42 -27.95
C ASP A 63 11.38 15.79 -29.45
N GLU A 64 11.01 17.03 -29.76
CA GLU A 64 11.01 17.59 -31.13
C GLU A 64 12.38 17.48 -31.84
N HIS A 65 13.44 17.10 -31.11
CA HIS A 65 14.79 16.81 -31.60
C HIS A 65 15.08 15.32 -31.84
N CYS A 66 14.06 14.45 -31.90
CA CYS A 66 14.23 13.06 -32.33
C CYS A 66 14.79 13.01 -33.77
N GLU A 67 16.08 12.66 -33.91
CA GLU A 67 16.77 12.45 -35.20
C GLU A 67 16.56 11.02 -35.75
N ASP A 68 15.55 10.29 -35.27
CA ASP A 68 15.26 8.93 -35.73
C ASP A 68 14.39 8.94 -37.00
N ASP A 69 15.02 8.62 -38.13
CA ASP A 69 14.41 8.57 -39.46
C ASP A 69 13.35 7.44 -39.62
N ASP A 70 13.18 6.55 -38.63
CA ASP A 70 12.18 5.46 -38.65
C ASP A 70 10.86 5.79 -37.90
N CYS A 71 10.70 6.99 -37.30
CA CYS A 71 9.41 7.43 -36.70
C CYS A 71 8.34 7.64 -37.78
N ALA A 72 7.26 6.83 -37.77
CA ALA A 72 6.18 6.85 -38.75
C ALA A 72 5.19 8.04 -38.63
N GLY A 73 5.68 9.24 -38.27
CA GLY A 73 4.91 10.48 -38.17
C GLY A 73 4.57 10.84 -36.72
N CYS A 74 5.39 11.70 -36.12
CA CYS A 74 5.31 12.07 -34.72
C CYS A 74 4.30 13.23 -34.49
N THR A 75 3.66 13.28 -33.31
CA THR A 75 2.80 14.39 -32.85
C THR A 75 3.63 15.30 -31.93
N ALA A 76 3.63 16.61 -32.19
CA ALA A 76 4.48 17.57 -31.47
C ALA A 76 4.16 17.62 -29.96
N VAL A 77 5.19 17.50 -29.13
CA VAL A 77 5.15 17.74 -27.68
C VAL A 77 5.13 19.25 -27.46
N THR A 78 4.15 19.78 -26.73
CA THR A 78 4.13 21.20 -26.35
C THR A 78 5.22 21.48 -25.30
N ASP A 79 5.98 22.56 -25.53
CA ASP A 79 7.20 23.02 -24.83
C ASP A 79 7.03 23.44 -23.35
N ASP A 80 6.07 22.86 -22.63
CA ASP A 80 5.88 23.05 -21.19
C ASP A 80 6.31 21.78 -20.46
N GLY A 81 7.62 21.65 -20.25
CA GLY A 81 8.28 20.47 -19.69
C GLY A 81 8.02 20.22 -18.21
N ASP A 82 6.87 19.62 -17.91
CA ASP A 82 6.64 18.69 -16.81
C ASP A 82 5.69 17.60 -17.34
N ASP A 83 6.08 16.33 -17.26
CA ASP A 83 5.26 15.14 -17.61
C ASP A 83 4.09 15.00 -16.61
N GLU A 84 3.21 15.99 -16.52
CA GLU A 84 2.03 15.89 -15.66
C GLU A 84 0.98 15.00 -16.35
N PRO A 85 0.46 13.97 -15.65
CA PRO A 85 -0.56 13.09 -16.20
C PRO A 85 -1.77 13.93 -16.61
N VAL A 86 -2.23 13.75 -17.84
CA VAL A 86 -3.35 14.53 -18.35
C VAL A 86 -4.65 13.98 -17.77
N ASP A 87 -5.49 14.87 -17.25
CA ASP A 87 -6.84 14.56 -16.83
C ASP A 87 -7.67 14.16 -18.06
N GLU A 88 -7.69 12.86 -18.39
CA GLU A 88 -8.49 12.30 -19.49
C GLU A 88 -9.29 11.06 -19.06
N LEU A 89 -10.33 10.73 -19.82
CA LEU A 89 -11.09 9.49 -19.67
C LEU A 89 -10.40 8.37 -20.44
N ASP A 90 -10.02 7.29 -19.76
CA ASP A 90 -9.47 6.10 -20.41
C ASP A 90 -10.57 5.26 -21.12
N GLU A 91 -10.17 4.20 -21.84
CA GLU A 91 -11.13 3.33 -22.53
C GLU A 91 -12.18 2.69 -21.60
N VAL A 92 -11.81 2.42 -20.35
CA VAL A 92 -12.71 1.84 -19.34
C VAL A 92 -13.69 2.91 -18.87
N ASP A 93 -13.22 4.12 -18.59
CA ASP A 93 -13.99 5.29 -18.19
C ASP A 93 -15.07 5.60 -19.22
N LEU A 94 -14.71 5.69 -20.51
CA LEU A 94 -15.62 6.04 -21.61
C LEU A 94 -16.85 5.12 -21.69
N THR A 95 -16.73 3.87 -21.23
CA THR A 95 -17.84 2.91 -21.20
C THR A 95 -18.63 2.90 -19.90
N ALA A 96 -18.08 3.50 -18.84
CA ALA A 96 -18.60 3.45 -17.48
C ALA A 96 -19.24 4.77 -17.02
N VAL A 97 -19.06 5.86 -17.76
CA VAL A 97 -19.69 7.17 -17.49
C VAL A 97 -20.82 7.46 -18.49
N SER A 98 -21.63 8.48 -18.21
CA SER A 98 -22.70 8.88 -19.12
C SER A 98 -22.16 9.64 -20.34
N PRO A 99 -22.89 9.69 -21.48
CA PRO A 99 -22.49 10.48 -22.63
C PRO A 99 -22.29 11.98 -22.32
N TYR A 100 -23.01 12.51 -21.32
CA TYR A 100 -22.84 13.88 -20.86
C TYR A 100 -21.44 14.10 -20.26
N VAL A 101 -20.95 13.14 -19.47
CA VAL A 101 -19.59 13.21 -18.90
C VAL A 101 -18.55 13.21 -20.01
N VAL A 102 -18.72 12.35 -21.03
CA VAL A 102 -17.79 12.29 -22.17
C VAL A 102 -17.76 13.62 -22.95
N GLU A 103 -18.91 14.26 -23.15
CA GLU A 103 -19.00 15.53 -23.90
C GLU A 103 -18.49 16.74 -23.12
N HIS A 104 -18.58 16.72 -21.79
CA HIS A 104 -18.33 17.87 -20.90
C HIS A 104 -17.21 17.62 -19.88
N PHE A 105 -16.28 16.70 -20.15
CA PHE A 105 -15.30 16.24 -19.15
C PHE A 105 -14.44 17.38 -18.59
N ASP A 106 -13.85 18.21 -19.46
CA ASP A 106 -13.00 19.34 -19.05
C ASP A 106 -13.77 20.35 -18.18
N GLU A 107 -14.99 20.70 -18.61
CA GLU A 107 -15.86 21.64 -17.86
C GLU A 107 -16.25 21.08 -16.48
N LEU A 108 -16.42 19.75 -16.38
CA LEU A 108 -16.69 19.05 -15.13
C LEU A 108 -15.46 19.07 -14.21
N MET A 109 -14.25 18.90 -14.76
CA MET A 109 -13.00 18.99 -13.99
C MET A 109 -12.81 20.40 -13.44
N ASP A 110 -12.94 21.44 -14.29
CA ASP A 110 -12.87 22.85 -13.90
C ASP A 110 -13.86 23.20 -12.78
N THR A 111 -15.06 22.60 -12.82
CA THR A 111 -16.07 22.82 -11.78
C THR A 111 -15.70 22.15 -10.46
N CYS A 112 -15.06 20.98 -10.51
CA CYS A 112 -14.72 20.19 -9.32
C CYS A 112 -13.45 20.68 -8.63
N GLU A 113 -12.45 21.15 -9.38
CA GLU A 113 -11.12 21.53 -8.90
C GLU A 113 -11.11 22.47 -7.68
N PRO A 114 -11.96 23.52 -7.59
CA PRO A 114 -11.94 24.43 -6.45
C PRO A 114 -12.47 23.83 -5.14
N HIS A 115 -13.06 22.63 -5.19
CA HIS A 115 -13.67 21.97 -4.04
C HIS A 115 -12.73 20.90 -3.48
N GLU A 116 -12.23 21.10 -2.26
CA GLU A 116 -11.35 20.14 -1.57
C GLU A 116 -11.93 18.72 -1.53
N ALA A 117 -13.25 18.58 -1.35
CA ALA A 117 -13.93 17.28 -1.33
C ALA A 117 -13.93 16.53 -2.69
N LEU A 118 -13.53 17.19 -3.76
CA LEU A 118 -13.38 16.66 -5.12
C LEU A 118 -12.01 17.04 -5.70
N SER A 119 -10.98 17.26 -4.87
CA SER A 119 -9.66 17.67 -5.36
C SER A 119 -8.99 16.58 -6.20
N LEU A 120 -9.23 15.30 -5.90
CA LEU A 120 -8.64 14.16 -6.59
C LEU A 120 -9.46 13.73 -7.82
N VAL A 121 -8.78 13.48 -8.93
CA VAL A 121 -9.41 13.26 -10.25
C VAL A 121 -10.06 11.89 -10.35
N ASP A 122 -9.43 10.85 -9.81
CA ASP A 122 -9.99 9.51 -9.68
C ASP A 122 -11.28 9.50 -8.85
N VAL A 123 -11.36 10.31 -7.78
CA VAL A 123 -12.58 10.51 -6.98
C VAL A 123 -13.71 11.10 -7.84
N ARG A 124 -13.42 12.11 -8.67
CA ARG A 124 -14.40 12.71 -9.60
C ARG A 124 -14.89 11.68 -10.62
N LYS A 125 -13.98 10.94 -11.26
CA LYS A 125 -14.31 9.88 -12.22
C LYS A 125 -15.16 8.78 -11.58
N ASN A 126 -14.79 8.33 -10.38
CA ASN A 126 -15.56 7.34 -9.61
C ASN A 126 -16.96 7.85 -9.25
N LEU A 127 -17.12 9.14 -8.91
CA LEU A 127 -18.43 9.75 -8.67
C LEU A 127 -19.32 9.72 -9.92
N PHE A 128 -18.76 10.08 -11.08
CA PHE A 128 -19.49 10.06 -12.35
C PHE A 128 -19.90 8.63 -12.77
N LYS A 129 -19.04 7.64 -12.51
CA LYS A 129 -19.39 6.23 -12.70
C LYS A 129 -20.52 5.78 -11.76
N LEU A 130 -20.53 6.24 -10.50
CA LEU A 130 -21.63 5.96 -9.57
C LEU A 130 -22.95 6.57 -10.03
N PHE A 131 -22.92 7.78 -10.60
CA PHE A 131 -24.11 8.39 -11.20
C PHE A 131 -24.66 7.56 -12.35
N HIS A 132 -23.80 7.16 -13.29
CA HIS A 132 -24.21 6.32 -14.41
C HIS A 132 -24.71 4.93 -13.96
N LEU A 133 -24.05 4.34 -12.97
CA LEU A 133 -24.48 3.09 -12.35
C LEU A 133 -25.84 3.25 -11.66
N TYR A 134 -26.11 4.37 -11.01
CA TYR A 134 -27.40 4.63 -10.37
C TYR A 134 -28.54 4.70 -11.40
N GLU A 135 -28.33 5.31 -12.56
CA GLU A 135 -29.34 5.37 -13.63
C GLU A 135 -29.69 3.99 -14.21
N SER A 136 -28.69 3.11 -14.32
CA SER A 136 -28.86 1.76 -14.85
C SER A 136 -29.29 0.74 -13.79
N ASN A 137 -28.88 0.92 -12.54
CA ASN A 137 -29.15 0.05 -11.40
C ASN A 137 -29.03 0.78 -10.05
N GLU A 138 -30.09 1.50 -9.65
CA GLU A 138 -30.19 2.17 -8.34
C GLU A 138 -29.85 1.26 -7.14
N SER A 139 -30.19 -0.04 -7.22
CA SER A 139 -29.95 -0.98 -6.12
C SER A 139 -28.46 -1.27 -5.88
N ALA A 140 -27.60 -1.08 -6.89
CA ALA A 140 -26.15 -1.23 -6.74
C ALA A 140 -25.52 -0.08 -5.94
N VAL A 141 -26.12 1.12 -5.98
CA VAL A 141 -25.59 2.32 -5.30
C VAL A 141 -26.20 2.50 -3.90
N SER A 142 -27.41 1.97 -3.69
CA SER A 142 -28.16 2.06 -2.43
C SER A 142 -27.35 1.68 -1.16
N PRO A 143 -26.49 0.65 -1.16
CA PRO A 143 -25.68 0.33 0.01
C PRO A 143 -24.71 1.45 0.42
N PHE A 144 -24.10 2.14 -0.55
CA PHE A 144 -23.16 3.23 -0.30
C PHE A 144 -23.84 4.45 0.33
N LEU A 145 -25.07 4.75 -0.10
CA LEU A 145 -25.88 5.82 0.51
C LEU A 145 -26.21 5.57 2.00
N SER A 146 -26.03 4.34 2.49
CA SER A 146 -26.22 3.99 3.90
C SER A 146 -24.93 4.00 4.73
N MET A 147 -23.77 4.20 4.10
CA MET A 147 -22.47 4.23 4.78
C MET A 147 -22.25 5.57 5.51
N ASP A 148 -21.42 5.51 6.54
CA ASP A 148 -21.13 6.65 7.41
C ASP A 148 -20.01 7.50 6.81
N VAL A 149 -20.22 8.80 6.62
CA VAL A 149 -19.18 9.74 6.17
C VAL A 149 -18.47 10.38 7.36
N LEU A 150 -17.28 10.98 7.16
CA LEU A 150 -16.63 11.78 8.20
C LEU A 150 -17.48 13.01 8.51
N ALA A 151 -17.63 13.34 9.79
CA ALA A 151 -18.51 14.42 10.22
C ALA A 151 -18.02 15.80 9.72
N ASP A 152 -16.71 15.98 9.66
CA ASP A 152 -16.07 17.22 9.25
C ASP A 152 -16.21 17.47 7.73
N ASP A 153 -16.34 16.41 6.93
CA ASP A 153 -16.46 16.50 5.47
C ASP A 153 -17.88 16.81 4.99
N VAL A 154 -18.91 16.62 5.82
CA VAL A 154 -20.32 16.66 5.42
C VAL A 154 -20.68 17.98 4.72
N VAL A 155 -20.20 19.10 5.26
CA VAL A 155 -20.51 20.43 4.73
C VAL A 155 -19.82 20.66 3.38
N ALA A 156 -18.52 20.38 3.30
CA ALA A 156 -17.74 20.53 2.07
C ALA A 156 -18.30 19.66 0.94
N CYS A 157 -18.65 18.40 1.25
CA CYS A 157 -19.24 17.48 0.28
C CYS A 157 -20.62 17.97 -0.22
N LEU A 158 -21.46 18.52 0.67
CA LEU A 158 -22.76 19.06 0.28
C LEU A 158 -22.64 20.31 -0.59
N ASP A 159 -21.67 21.17 -0.30
CA ASP A 159 -21.43 22.39 -1.08
C ASP A 159 -20.89 22.04 -2.47
N ALA A 160 -19.96 21.08 -2.58
CA ALA A 160 -19.49 20.55 -3.85
C ALA A 160 -20.64 19.93 -4.68
N ALA A 161 -21.52 19.14 -4.04
CA ALA A 161 -22.68 18.54 -4.70
C ALA A 161 -23.62 19.59 -5.31
N LYS A 162 -23.89 20.69 -4.59
CA LYS A 162 -24.75 21.78 -5.07
C LYS A 162 -24.09 22.55 -6.21
N ALA A 163 -22.81 22.87 -6.08
CA ALA A 163 -22.05 23.56 -7.12
C ALA A 163 -22.05 22.76 -8.43
N LEU A 164 -21.76 21.45 -8.34
CA LEU A 164 -21.80 20.54 -9.48
C LEU A 164 -23.20 20.50 -10.12
N ARG A 165 -24.28 20.45 -9.32
CA ARG A 165 -25.64 20.47 -9.88
C ARG A 165 -25.99 21.80 -10.54
N GLU A 166 -25.57 22.91 -9.95
CA GLU A 166 -25.84 24.25 -10.47
C GLU A 166 -25.17 24.47 -11.83
N ALA A 167 -23.91 24.06 -11.96
CA ALA A 167 -23.16 24.18 -13.20
C ALA A 167 -23.53 23.10 -14.24
N HIS A 168 -23.70 21.86 -13.80
CA HIS A 168 -23.83 20.68 -14.66
C HIS A 168 -25.02 19.79 -14.27
N ALA A 169 -26.23 20.34 -14.27
CA ALA A 169 -27.44 19.57 -13.92
C ALA A 169 -27.65 18.27 -14.74
N GLY A 170 -27.04 18.16 -15.92
CA GLY A 170 -27.08 16.97 -16.78
C GLY A 170 -26.20 15.81 -16.32
N VAL A 171 -25.21 16.04 -15.45
CA VAL A 171 -24.32 14.96 -14.95
C VAL A 171 -24.97 14.17 -13.82
N ILE A 172 -25.85 14.81 -13.05
CA ILE A 172 -26.44 14.20 -11.85
C ILE A 172 -27.83 13.62 -12.16
N PRO A 173 -28.07 12.33 -11.86
CA PRO A 173 -29.40 11.72 -11.98
C PRO A 173 -30.47 12.52 -11.22
N ALA A 174 -31.58 12.83 -11.90
CA ALA A 174 -32.61 13.73 -11.37
C ALA A 174 -33.28 13.24 -10.08
N SER A 175 -33.24 11.95 -9.78
CA SER A 175 -33.80 11.37 -8.54
C SER A 175 -32.83 11.36 -7.36
N LEU A 176 -31.53 11.65 -7.57
CA LEU A 176 -30.59 11.87 -6.47
C LEU A 176 -30.75 13.29 -5.95
N SER A 177 -30.91 13.45 -4.64
CA SER A 177 -30.86 14.76 -3.97
C SER A 177 -29.43 15.25 -3.76
N ASP A 178 -29.24 16.54 -3.48
CA ASP A 178 -27.93 17.10 -3.13
C ASP A 178 -27.34 16.43 -1.88
N ASP A 179 -28.17 16.09 -0.89
CA ASP A 179 -27.73 15.36 0.30
C ASP A 179 -27.22 13.95 -0.04
N GLN A 180 -27.85 13.27 -1.00
CA GLN A 180 -27.41 11.95 -1.46
C GLN A 180 -26.11 12.05 -2.25
N VAL A 181 -25.97 13.07 -3.10
CA VAL A 181 -24.72 13.30 -3.86
C VAL A 181 -23.58 13.66 -2.91
N GLY A 182 -23.79 14.61 -1.99
CA GLY A 182 -22.80 14.94 -0.96
C GLY A 182 -22.42 13.73 -0.11
N ARG A 183 -23.35 12.82 0.16
CA ARG A 183 -23.04 11.56 0.81
C ARG A 183 -22.17 10.64 -0.03
N LEU A 184 -22.41 10.51 -1.34
CA LEU A 184 -21.55 9.71 -2.22
C LEU A 184 -20.13 10.27 -2.29
N ILE A 185 -19.98 11.60 -2.34
CA ILE A 185 -18.66 12.27 -2.29
C ILE A 185 -17.94 11.90 -0.98
N GLY A 186 -18.59 12.08 0.16
CA GLY A 186 -18.00 11.72 1.46
C GLY A 186 -17.74 10.21 1.63
N VAL A 187 -18.48 9.35 0.92
CA VAL A 187 -18.21 7.90 0.88
C VAL A 187 -16.96 7.61 0.08
N LEU A 188 -16.78 8.24 -1.09
CA LEU A 188 -15.58 8.07 -1.89
C LEU A 188 -14.34 8.53 -1.13
N ASN A 189 -14.36 9.73 -0.54
CA ASN A 189 -13.21 10.25 0.23
C ASN A 189 -12.81 9.36 1.41
N LYS A 190 -13.77 8.65 2.02
CA LYS A 190 -13.53 7.82 3.20
C LYS A 190 -13.24 6.34 2.90
N TYR A 191 -13.81 5.81 1.81
CA TYR A 191 -13.88 4.37 1.59
C TYR A 191 -13.36 3.92 0.22
N ALA A 192 -13.02 4.85 -0.68
CA ALA A 192 -12.23 4.50 -1.84
C ALA A 192 -10.83 4.07 -1.37
N ILE A 193 -10.32 3.00 -1.95
CA ILE A 193 -9.05 2.40 -1.59
C ILE A 193 -8.09 2.66 -2.75
N PRO A 194 -6.87 3.17 -2.49
CA PRO A 194 -5.83 3.28 -3.50
C PRO A 194 -5.56 1.92 -4.16
N LEU A 195 -5.32 1.93 -5.46
CA LEU A 195 -5.03 0.76 -6.28
C LEU A 195 -3.78 1.06 -7.10
N ASP A 196 -2.68 0.35 -6.80
CA ASP A 196 -1.36 0.66 -7.34
C ASP A 196 -1.31 0.38 -8.85
N ASP A 197 -1.90 -0.75 -9.29
CA ASP A 197 -1.91 -1.19 -10.69
C ASP A 197 -2.59 -0.23 -11.68
N ILE A 198 -3.39 0.71 -11.18
CA ILE A 198 -4.08 1.71 -12.01
C ILE A 198 -3.78 3.15 -11.61
N SER A 199 -2.83 3.37 -10.70
CA SER A 199 -2.46 4.70 -10.18
C SER A 199 -3.70 5.55 -9.81
N GLY A 200 -4.62 4.97 -9.04
CA GLY A 200 -5.90 5.60 -8.72
C GLY A 200 -6.60 4.93 -7.56
N SER A 201 -7.93 4.92 -7.56
CA SER A 201 -8.72 4.32 -6.47
C SER A 201 -9.95 3.56 -6.92
N GLY A 202 -10.39 2.64 -6.08
CA GLY A 202 -11.62 1.87 -6.26
C GLY A 202 -12.52 1.86 -5.02
N LEU A 203 -13.83 1.83 -5.24
CA LEU A 203 -14.82 1.73 -4.17
C LEU A 203 -15.34 0.30 -4.02
N PHE A 204 -15.15 -0.27 -2.83
CA PHE A 204 -15.50 -1.64 -2.50
C PHE A 204 -16.59 -1.66 -1.41
N LEU A 205 -17.58 -2.53 -1.51
CA LEU A 205 -18.70 -2.53 -0.57
C LEU A 205 -18.37 -3.31 0.71
N HIS A 206 -17.70 -4.45 0.58
CA HIS A 206 -17.48 -5.36 1.71
C HIS A 206 -16.10 -5.19 2.32
N VAL A 207 -15.06 -5.01 1.51
CA VAL A 207 -13.70 -4.68 1.97
C VAL A 207 -13.72 -3.43 2.86
N SER A 208 -14.42 -2.36 2.44
CA SER A 208 -14.50 -1.11 3.21
C SER A 208 -15.27 -1.21 4.54
N LYS A 209 -15.88 -2.37 4.85
CA LYS A 209 -16.50 -2.67 6.17
C LYS A 209 -15.56 -3.39 7.13
N LEU A 210 -14.43 -3.90 6.65
CA LEU A 210 -13.43 -4.51 7.52
C LEU A 210 -12.85 -3.46 8.46
N LYS A 211 -12.27 -3.93 9.57
CA LYS A 211 -11.67 -3.04 10.57
C LYS A 211 -10.16 -3.06 10.47
N HIS A 212 -9.57 -1.87 10.63
CA HIS A 212 -8.13 -1.76 10.81
C HIS A 212 -7.69 -2.45 12.11
N SER A 213 -6.55 -3.13 12.06
CA SER A 213 -5.76 -3.54 13.22
C SER A 213 -4.28 -3.45 12.86
N CYS A 214 -3.46 -2.93 13.76
CA CYS A 214 -1.99 -2.94 13.63
C CYS A 214 -1.40 -4.35 13.77
N GLU A 215 -2.15 -5.24 14.42
CA GLU A 215 -1.88 -6.68 14.51
C GLU A 215 -3.05 -7.43 13.86
N PRO A 216 -3.21 -7.32 12.53
CA PRO A 216 -4.32 -7.91 11.80
C PRO A 216 -4.21 -9.43 11.76
N ASN A 217 -5.33 -10.05 11.43
CA ASN A 217 -5.43 -11.49 11.24
C ASN A 217 -5.60 -11.91 9.79
N ALA A 218 -5.85 -10.96 8.90
CA ALA A 218 -5.84 -11.13 7.47
C ALA A 218 -4.94 -10.09 6.79
N ASN A 219 -4.41 -10.46 5.63
CA ASN A 219 -3.76 -9.57 4.68
C ASN A 219 -4.79 -9.05 3.68
N PHE A 220 -4.55 -7.84 3.22
CA PHE A 220 -5.23 -7.18 2.12
C PHE A 220 -4.28 -7.15 0.93
N THR A 221 -4.75 -7.55 -0.26
CA THR A 221 -3.96 -7.51 -1.51
C THR A 221 -4.84 -7.01 -2.63
N ASP A 222 -4.36 -6.06 -3.40
CA ASP A 222 -4.98 -5.57 -4.63
C ASP A 222 -4.29 -6.13 -5.88
N SER A 223 -5.06 -6.22 -6.96
CA SER A 223 -4.56 -6.42 -8.32
C SER A 223 -5.58 -5.89 -9.31
N GLY A 224 -5.16 -4.97 -10.16
CA GLY A 224 -5.99 -4.18 -11.04
C GLY A 224 -7.10 -3.47 -10.26
N ASN A 225 -8.34 -3.91 -10.46
CA ASN A 225 -9.51 -3.36 -9.77
C ASN A 225 -10.15 -4.33 -8.76
N ALA A 226 -9.42 -5.38 -8.38
CA ALA A 226 -9.89 -6.38 -7.43
C ALA A 226 -9.03 -6.39 -6.17
N ILE A 227 -9.65 -6.74 -5.05
CA ILE A 227 -8.99 -6.95 -3.77
C ILE A 227 -9.37 -8.33 -3.26
N TRP A 228 -8.41 -9.04 -2.67
CA TRP A 228 -8.69 -10.24 -1.90
C TRP A 228 -8.08 -10.21 -0.51
N ILE A 229 -8.73 -10.96 0.37
CA ILE A 229 -8.41 -11.01 1.80
C ILE A 229 -7.93 -12.41 2.13
N THR A 230 -6.73 -12.53 2.69
CA THR A 230 -6.11 -13.82 3.01
C THR A 230 -5.85 -13.93 4.50
N ALA A 231 -6.27 -15.01 5.16
CA ALA A 231 -5.93 -15.23 6.57
C ALA A 231 -4.41 -15.42 6.73
N ILE A 232 -3.75 -14.63 7.57
CA ILE A 232 -2.30 -14.74 7.84
C ILE A 232 -1.96 -15.44 9.14
N ARG A 233 -2.97 -15.70 9.97
CA ARG A 233 -2.92 -16.53 11.17
C ARG A 233 -4.23 -17.30 11.30
N PRO A 234 -4.32 -18.33 12.16
CA PRO A 234 -5.60 -18.98 12.43
C PRO A 234 -6.65 -17.96 12.89
N ILE A 235 -7.86 -18.06 12.34
CA ILE A 235 -9.02 -17.22 12.70
C ILE A 235 -10.11 -18.15 13.23
N ALA A 236 -10.61 -17.88 14.44
CA ALA A 236 -11.65 -18.68 15.07
C ALA A 236 -13.07 -18.24 14.65
N VAL A 237 -14.05 -19.13 14.77
CA VAL A 237 -15.47 -18.80 14.58
C VAL A 237 -15.88 -17.67 15.54
N GLY A 238 -16.47 -16.62 14.99
CA GLY A 238 -16.90 -15.42 15.71
C GLY A 238 -15.81 -14.37 15.90
N GLU A 239 -14.57 -14.64 15.49
CA GLU A 239 -13.50 -13.64 15.49
C GLU A 239 -13.71 -12.61 14.38
N ALA A 240 -13.45 -11.34 14.67
CA ALA A 240 -13.51 -10.27 13.69
C ALA A 240 -12.41 -10.41 12.64
N ILE A 241 -12.73 -10.17 11.37
CA ILE A 241 -11.74 -10.07 10.30
C ILE A 241 -11.15 -8.66 10.33
N THR A 242 -9.83 -8.58 10.44
CA THR A 242 -9.08 -7.32 10.56
C THR A 242 -7.90 -7.31 9.60
N VAL A 243 -7.63 -6.15 9.01
CA VAL A 243 -6.54 -5.90 8.05
C VAL A 243 -5.77 -4.64 8.45
N ASP A 244 -4.61 -4.40 7.86
CA ASP A 244 -3.88 -3.13 8.01
C ASP A 244 -4.08 -2.28 6.74
N PHE A 245 -4.98 -1.28 6.81
CA PHE A 245 -5.28 -0.39 5.70
C PHE A 245 -4.25 0.73 5.44
N PHE A 246 -3.36 1.01 6.39
CA PHE A 246 -2.56 2.24 6.37
C PHE A 246 -1.05 1.99 6.26
N ASN A 247 -0.66 0.73 6.09
CA ASN A 247 0.74 0.30 6.03
C ASN A 247 1.62 0.84 7.18
N THR A 248 1.05 0.96 8.38
CA THR A 248 1.72 1.60 9.54
C THR A 248 2.67 0.66 10.28
N HIS A 249 3.08 -0.44 9.65
CA HIS A 249 3.66 -1.60 10.34
C HIS A 249 4.98 -1.27 11.07
N TYR A 250 5.81 -0.38 10.51
CA TYR A 250 7.07 0.08 11.11
C TYR A 250 7.02 1.49 11.73
N MET A 251 5.87 2.16 11.71
CA MET A 251 5.70 3.47 12.36
C MET A 251 5.64 3.32 13.89
N CYS A 252 6.18 4.30 14.61
CA CYS A 252 6.04 4.32 16.06
C CYS A 252 4.59 4.48 16.49
N ALA A 253 4.27 4.04 17.72
CA ALA A 253 2.90 4.03 18.20
C ALA A 253 2.26 5.44 18.23
N ALA A 254 3.06 6.50 18.43
CA ALA A 254 2.58 7.88 18.43
C ALA A 254 2.15 8.33 17.04
N GLU A 255 3.06 8.26 16.05
CA GLU A 255 2.79 8.61 14.65
C GLU A 255 1.63 7.79 14.08
N ARG A 256 1.62 6.48 14.37
CA ARG A 256 0.53 5.58 13.98
C ARG A 256 -0.83 6.06 14.49
N LEU A 257 -0.91 6.51 15.75
CA LEU A 257 -2.15 7.02 16.32
C LEU A 257 -2.59 8.34 15.68
N GLU A 258 -1.64 9.19 15.28
CA GLU A 258 -1.92 10.43 14.56
C GLU A 258 -2.55 10.15 13.19
N VAL A 259 -1.91 9.28 12.38
CA VAL A 259 -2.44 8.84 11.08
C VAL A 259 -3.85 8.26 11.24
N LEU A 260 -4.02 7.30 12.15
CA LEU A 260 -5.32 6.67 12.36
C LEU A 260 -6.39 7.66 12.81
N THR A 261 -6.04 8.64 13.65
CA THR A 261 -7.00 9.64 14.14
C THR A 261 -7.43 10.59 13.02
N ALA A 262 -6.50 11.02 12.17
CA ALA A 262 -6.80 11.83 10.99
C ALA A 262 -7.78 11.11 10.04
N GLU A 263 -7.61 9.79 9.91
CA GLU A 263 -8.46 8.91 9.09
C GLU A 263 -9.77 8.48 9.77
N GLY A 264 -10.09 9.06 10.93
CA GLY A 264 -11.29 8.75 11.70
C GLY A 264 -11.34 7.31 12.23
N GLN A 265 -10.20 6.63 12.33
CA GLN A 265 -10.05 5.28 12.84
C GLN A 265 -9.69 5.29 14.33
N VAL A 266 -10.21 4.30 15.06
CA VAL A 266 -9.87 4.08 16.47
C VAL A 266 -9.32 2.67 16.62
N CYS A 267 -8.00 2.54 16.69
CA CYS A 267 -7.36 1.25 16.92
C CYS A 267 -7.23 0.94 18.42
N THR A 268 -7.65 -0.26 18.81
CA THR A 268 -7.63 -0.72 20.21
C THR A 268 -6.68 -1.89 20.44
N CYS A 269 -5.68 -2.08 19.56
CA CYS A 269 -4.70 -3.16 19.71
C CYS A 269 -3.80 -2.94 20.95
N GLY A 270 -3.02 -3.96 21.34
CA GLY A 270 -2.14 -3.92 22.51
C GLY A 270 -1.13 -2.76 22.46
N VAL A 271 -0.55 -2.50 21.29
CA VAL A 271 0.43 -1.42 21.07
C VAL A 271 -0.23 -0.04 21.18
N CYS A 272 -1.29 0.22 20.41
CA CYS A 272 -2.01 1.51 20.44
C CYS A 272 -2.64 1.81 21.80
N SER A 273 -3.13 0.79 22.50
CA SER A 273 -3.62 0.93 23.88
C SER A 273 -2.49 1.09 24.90
N GLY A 274 -1.24 0.80 24.53
CA GLY A 274 -0.03 0.87 25.35
C GLY A 274 0.07 -0.22 26.40
N VAL A 275 -0.69 -1.31 26.23
CA VAL A 275 -0.61 -2.53 27.03
C VAL A 275 0.60 -3.36 26.61
N GLU A 276 0.86 -3.43 25.31
CA GLU A 276 2.04 -4.09 24.73
C GLU A 276 3.12 -3.07 24.41
N ALA A 277 4.36 -3.54 24.35
CA ALA A 277 5.51 -2.70 24.04
C ALA A 277 5.53 -2.27 22.58
N ASP A 278 5.94 -1.01 22.33
CA ASP A 278 6.20 -0.53 20.98
C ASP A 278 7.60 -0.98 20.53
N LYS A 279 7.64 -2.08 19.77
CA LYS A 279 8.90 -2.68 19.29
C LYS A 279 9.62 -1.85 18.24
N THR A 280 8.94 -0.90 17.61
CA THR A 280 9.56 0.01 16.63
C THR A 280 10.46 1.04 17.32
N ARG A 281 10.25 1.29 18.62
CA ARG A 281 11.09 2.16 19.46
C ARG A 281 12.05 1.31 20.29
N ALA A 282 12.93 0.60 19.59
CA ALA A 282 13.89 -0.31 20.21
C ALA A 282 15.17 0.41 20.64
N PHE A 283 15.55 0.31 21.91
CA PHE A 283 16.79 0.88 22.45
C PHE A 283 17.76 -0.19 22.95
N LYS A 284 19.06 0.12 22.96
CA LYS A 284 20.11 -0.76 23.53
C LYS A 284 20.12 -0.66 25.05
N CYS A 285 20.14 -1.78 25.75
CA CYS A 285 20.27 -1.79 27.21
C CYS A 285 21.55 -1.10 27.70
N GLN A 286 21.41 -0.19 28.66
CA GLN A 286 22.53 0.56 29.25
C GLN A 286 23.20 -0.15 30.44
N VAL A 287 22.77 -1.38 30.77
CA VAL A 287 23.44 -2.20 31.80
C VAL A 287 24.70 -2.81 31.21
N SER A 288 25.86 -2.48 31.78
CA SER A 288 27.17 -3.00 31.36
C SER A 288 27.16 -4.52 31.15
N GLY A 289 27.47 -4.96 29.93
CA GLY A 289 27.53 -6.37 29.54
C GLY A 289 26.18 -7.00 29.17
N CYS A 290 25.10 -6.21 29.10
CA CYS A 290 23.80 -6.64 28.59
C CYS A 290 23.62 -6.15 27.15
N ASP A 291 23.31 -7.08 26.26
CA ASP A 291 22.95 -6.93 24.84
C ASP A 291 21.42 -7.00 24.62
N GLY A 292 20.62 -6.79 25.68
CA GLY A 292 19.17 -6.83 25.59
C GLY A 292 18.59 -5.57 24.96
N LEU A 293 17.37 -5.68 24.45
CA LEU A 293 16.60 -4.54 23.93
C LEU A 293 15.70 -3.96 25.03
N VAL A 294 15.45 -2.67 24.96
CA VAL A 294 14.52 -1.93 25.81
C VAL A 294 13.47 -1.30 24.91
N HIS A 295 12.20 -1.45 25.28
CA HIS A 295 11.07 -0.88 24.53
C HIS A 295 10.20 -0.03 25.46
N PRO A 296 9.63 1.07 24.97
CA PRO A 296 8.65 1.83 25.73
C PRO A 296 7.33 1.06 25.81
N THR A 297 6.77 1.06 27.01
CA THR A 297 5.33 0.88 27.24
C THR A 297 4.77 2.20 27.79
N LYS A 298 3.45 2.33 27.98
CA LYS A 298 2.90 3.50 28.70
C LYS A 298 3.38 3.61 30.16
N ALA A 299 4.02 2.56 30.71
CA ALA A 299 4.38 2.48 32.11
C ALA A 299 5.88 2.62 32.37
N VAL A 300 6.73 1.95 31.59
CA VAL A 300 8.17 1.80 31.86
C VAL A 300 8.98 1.52 30.58
N PHE A 301 10.29 1.80 30.67
CA PHE A 301 11.33 1.32 29.75
C PHE A 301 12.07 0.17 30.46
N GLU A 302 11.78 -1.07 30.08
CA GLU A 302 12.34 -2.27 30.70
C GLU A 302 13.14 -3.10 29.69
N CYS A 303 14.33 -3.55 30.08
CA CYS A 303 15.13 -4.45 29.25
C CYS A 303 14.52 -5.86 29.19
N THR A 304 14.27 -6.34 27.98
CA THR A 304 13.77 -7.67 27.65
C THR A 304 14.64 -8.84 28.13
N LYS A 305 15.93 -8.59 28.47
CA LYS A 305 16.89 -9.62 28.87
C LYS A 305 17.25 -9.59 30.34
N CYS A 306 17.64 -8.42 30.87
CA CYS A 306 18.08 -8.29 32.26
C CYS A 306 17.01 -7.71 33.20
N HIS A 307 15.85 -7.31 32.66
CA HIS A 307 14.74 -6.71 33.41
C HIS A 307 15.10 -5.44 34.17
N ALA A 308 16.20 -4.78 33.78
CA ALA A 308 16.52 -3.47 34.31
C ALA A 308 15.52 -2.44 33.77
N ILE A 309 14.91 -1.70 34.69
CA ILE A 309 14.05 -0.56 34.38
C ILE A 309 14.92 0.69 34.36
N TRP A 310 14.82 1.47 33.29
CA TRP A 310 15.57 2.71 33.16
C TRP A 310 15.07 3.79 34.11
N ASP A 311 16.00 4.59 34.62
CA ASP A 311 15.66 5.80 35.36
C ASP A 311 15.30 6.95 34.40
N ALA A 312 14.73 8.02 34.96
CA ALA A 312 14.27 9.15 34.17
C ALA A 312 15.39 9.88 33.41
N GLU A 313 16.63 9.84 33.91
CA GLU A 313 17.78 10.45 33.24
C GLU A 313 18.16 9.65 31.99
N THR A 314 18.21 8.32 32.10
CA THR A 314 18.49 7.42 30.97
C THR A 314 17.41 7.51 29.90
N VAL A 315 16.12 7.55 30.31
CA VAL A 315 15.00 7.73 29.37
C VAL A 315 15.11 9.07 28.66
N ALA A 316 15.32 10.17 29.39
CA ALA A 316 15.42 11.51 28.79
C ALA A 316 16.60 11.63 27.81
N ALA A 317 17.73 10.97 28.09
CA ALA A 317 18.86 10.95 27.17
C ALA A 317 18.53 10.22 25.86
N ALA A 318 17.86 9.07 25.94
CA ALA A 318 17.46 8.29 24.76
C ALA A 318 16.40 9.00 23.92
N GLU A 319 15.38 9.60 24.55
CA GLU A 319 14.34 10.38 23.84
C GLU A 319 14.89 11.67 23.20
N MET A 320 15.89 12.29 23.83
CA MET A 320 16.60 13.45 23.24
C MET A 320 17.40 13.05 22.00
N GLU A 321 18.08 11.90 22.04
CA GLU A 321 18.79 11.38 20.87
C GLU A 321 17.83 10.98 19.75
N GLU A 322 16.73 10.29 20.08
CA GLU A 322 15.65 9.97 19.14
C GLU A 322 15.13 11.24 18.44
N THR A 323 14.80 12.28 19.21
CA THR A 323 14.35 13.57 18.67
C THR A 323 15.40 14.18 17.73
N THR A 324 16.69 14.09 18.10
CA THR A 324 17.79 14.63 17.29
C THR A 324 17.91 13.89 15.97
N PHE A 325 17.79 12.57 15.95
CA PHE A 325 17.88 11.81 14.71
C PHE A 325 16.63 11.89 13.84
N THR A 326 15.44 12.14 14.40
CA THR A 326 14.26 12.43 13.59
C THR A 326 14.46 13.69 12.73
N THR A 327 15.23 14.67 13.19
CA THR A 327 15.43 15.95 12.48
C THR A 327 16.76 16.04 11.73
N ASP A 328 17.85 15.49 12.30
CA ASP A 328 19.22 15.80 11.91
C ASP A 328 20.08 14.54 11.69
N LEU A 329 19.47 13.38 11.37
CA LEU A 329 20.24 12.19 11.00
C LEU A 329 20.89 12.38 9.62
N GLU A 330 22.18 12.70 9.63
CA GLU A 330 22.98 12.83 8.41
C GLU A 330 23.93 11.63 8.27
N ALA A 331 23.57 10.67 7.41
CA ALA A 331 24.45 9.60 6.98
C ALA A 331 24.51 9.59 5.44
N SER A 332 25.68 9.86 4.87
CA SER A 332 25.85 9.95 3.41
C SER A 332 26.26 8.62 2.79
N ASN A 333 26.53 7.60 3.60
CA ASN A 333 26.89 6.26 3.14
C ASN A 333 26.71 5.23 4.28
N PHE A 334 26.80 3.95 3.90
CA PHE A 334 26.69 2.82 4.82
C PHE A 334 27.66 2.90 6.02
N VAL A 335 28.92 3.28 5.81
CA VAL A 335 29.94 3.28 6.87
C VAL A 335 29.63 4.33 7.93
N GLU A 336 29.18 5.51 7.50
CA GLU A 336 28.72 6.56 8.41
C GLU A 336 27.49 6.11 9.20
N LEU A 337 26.48 5.53 8.54
CA LEU A 337 25.31 5.01 9.23
C LEU A 337 25.69 3.92 10.24
N ASP A 338 26.59 3.01 9.89
CA ASP A 338 27.03 1.93 10.78
C ASP A 338 27.71 2.46 12.05
N LEU A 339 28.55 3.50 11.92
CA LEU A 339 29.19 4.17 13.04
C LEU A 339 28.16 4.87 13.93
N ILE A 340 27.21 5.60 13.33
CA ILE A 340 26.12 6.26 14.07
C ILE A 340 25.31 5.22 14.86
N ILE A 341 24.89 4.15 14.18
CA ILE A 341 24.16 3.05 14.82
C ILE A 341 24.98 2.45 15.95
N GLN A 342 26.29 2.24 15.79
CA GLN A 342 27.15 1.64 16.81
C GLN A 342 27.22 2.50 18.09
N ASP A 343 27.41 3.81 17.92
CA ASP A 343 27.62 4.76 19.03
C ASP A 343 26.31 5.23 19.69
N SER A 344 25.17 4.97 19.07
CA SER A 344 23.85 5.41 19.55
C SER A 344 23.30 4.63 20.75
N LEU A 345 22.42 5.24 21.54
CA LEU A 345 21.54 4.55 22.50
C LEU A 345 20.42 3.76 21.82
N LEU A 346 20.03 4.14 20.61
CA LEU A 346 18.99 3.48 19.82
C LEU A 346 19.52 2.14 19.28
N HIS A 347 18.65 1.13 19.20
CA HIS A 347 18.98 -0.16 18.61
C HIS A 347 18.84 -0.08 17.08
N PRO A 348 19.58 -0.87 16.28
CA PRO A 348 19.35 -0.99 14.83
C PRO A 348 17.92 -1.33 14.38
N TYR A 349 17.04 -1.75 15.30
CA TYR A 349 15.62 -2.06 15.03
C TYR A 349 14.71 -0.87 15.29
N HIS A 350 15.28 0.28 15.66
CA HIS A 350 14.54 1.49 15.89
C HIS A 350 14.05 2.05 14.55
N TYR A 351 12.81 2.55 14.50
CA TYR A 351 12.17 3.00 13.26
C TYR A 351 13.02 4.00 12.47
N ILE A 352 13.66 4.95 13.16
CA ILE A 352 14.62 5.91 12.57
C ILE A 352 15.72 5.21 11.75
N PHE A 353 16.37 4.19 12.30
CA PHE A 353 17.44 3.49 11.58
C PHE A 353 16.90 2.54 10.53
N TYR A 354 15.70 1.98 10.72
CA TYR A 354 15.03 1.21 9.69
C TYR A 354 14.75 2.08 8.46
N SER A 355 14.12 3.24 8.63
CA SER A 355 13.85 4.18 7.55
C SER A 355 15.13 4.71 6.91
N ALA A 356 16.18 4.99 7.69
CA ALA A 356 17.48 5.38 7.13
C ALA A 356 18.11 4.26 6.27
N MET A 357 17.93 2.99 6.66
CA MET A 357 18.38 1.85 5.87
C MET A 357 17.56 1.65 4.60
N GLU A 358 16.23 1.87 4.65
CA GLU A 358 15.37 1.85 3.45
C GLU A 358 15.81 2.88 2.43
N VAL A 359 16.05 4.13 2.87
CA VAL A 359 16.55 5.22 2.01
C VAL A 359 17.91 4.90 1.40
N LEU A 360 18.82 4.24 2.14
CA LEU A 360 20.11 3.81 1.59
C LEU A 360 20.00 2.71 0.53
N THR A 361 18.93 1.91 0.57
CA THR A 361 18.69 0.85 -0.43
C THR A 361 17.84 1.33 -1.61
N ASP A 362 17.39 2.57 -1.58
CA ASP A 362 16.59 3.17 -2.64
C ASP A 362 17.49 3.95 -3.60
N ASP A 363 17.82 3.31 -4.71
CA ASP A 363 18.66 3.87 -5.78
C ASP A 363 18.02 5.12 -6.43
N THR A 364 16.73 5.39 -6.21
CA THR A 364 16.04 6.59 -6.71
C THR A 364 16.24 7.81 -5.82
N VAL A 365 16.57 7.61 -4.54
CA VAL A 365 16.66 8.69 -3.55
C VAL A 365 18.10 9.16 -3.38
N LEU A 366 19.07 8.24 -3.40
CA LEU A 366 20.49 8.56 -3.22
C LEU A 366 21.39 7.78 -4.19
N ASP A 367 22.30 8.48 -4.87
CA ASP A 367 23.42 7.88 -5.60
C ASP A 367 24.52 7.42 -4.63
N VAL A 368 24.18 6.48 -3.73
CA VAL A 368 25.11 5.93 -2.75
C VAL A 368 25.75 4.68 -3.31
N GLN A 369 27.03 4.79 -3.68
CA GLN A 369 27.82 3.63 -4.06
C GLN A 369 28.08 2.71 -2.85
N MET A 370 27.29 1.66 -2.73
CA MET A 370 27.52 0.56 -1.79
C MET A 370 28.24 -0.59 -2.50
N THR A 371 29.17 -1.26 -1.80
CA THR A 371 29.67 -2.55 -2.27
C THR A 371 28.58 -3.61 -2.12
N GLU A 372 28.64 -4.67 -2.92
CA GLU A 372 27.69 -5.81 -2.83
C GLU A 372 27.56 -6.36 -1.40
N ASP A 373 28.68 -6.49 -0.68
CA ASP A 373 28.70 -6.91 0.73
C ASP A 373 27.98 -5.95 1.67
N GLN A 374 28.06 -4.63 1.41
CA GLN A 374 27.39 -3.61 2.20
C GLN A 374 25.89 -3.65 1.93
N ALA A 375 25.48 -3.79 0.67
CA ALA A 375 24.07 -3.90 0.28
C ALA A 375 23.43 -5.13 0.94
N LEU A 376 24.08 -6.29 0.86
CA LEU A 376 23.66 -7.48 1.59
C LEU A 376 23.59 -7.24 3.10
N SER A 377 24.56 -6.55 3.69
CA SER A 377 24.53 -6.25 5.13
C SER A 377 23.33 -5.40 5.51
N VAL A 378 22.88 -4.45 4.68
CA VAL A 378 21.69 -3.64 4.96
C VAL A 378 20.44 -4.50 4.82
N LEU A 379 20.31 -5.28 3.75
CA LEU A 379 19.17 -6.18 3.55
C LEU A 379 18.99 -7.17 4.71
N TYR A 380 20.07 -7.77 5.22
CA TYR A 380 20.01 -8.64 6.39
C TYR A 380 19.54 -7.88 7.65
N ARG A 381 19.98 -6.64 7.85
CA ARG A 381 19.51 -5.81 8.99
C ARG A 381 18.04 -5.48 8.86
N LEU A 382 17.57 -5.10 7.68
CA LEU A 382 16.15 -4.84 7.41
C LEU A 382 15.29 -6.09 7.68
N VAL A 383 15.72 -7.26 7.21
CA VAL A 383 15.04 -8.53 7.50
C VAL A 383 14.99 -8.84 8.99
N ASP A 384 16.13 -8.76 9.68
CA ASP A 384 16.20 -9.03 11.12
C ASP A 384 15.30 -8.07 11.93
N ALA A 385 15.31 -6.80 11.55
CA ALA A 385 14.52 -5.75 12.16
C ALA A 385 13.02 -5.97 11.92
N LEU A 386 12.62 -6.34 10.70
CA LEU A 386 11.24 -6.63 10.35
C LEU A 386 10.73 -7.93 10.97
N GLU A 387 11.55 -8.97 11.05
CA GLU A 387 11.23 -10.21 11.78
C GLU A 387 11.01 -9.96 13.27
N TYR A 388 11.76 -9.02 13.86
CA TYR A 388 11.62 -8.65 15.25
C TYR A 388 10.33 -7.85 15.53
N VAL A 389 10.12 -6.78 14.76
CA VAL A 389 9.03 -5.81 14.95
C VAL A 389 7.69 -6.38 14.46
N VAL A 390 7.69 -7.05 13.32
CA VAL A 390 6.52 -7.67 12.68
C VAL A 390 6.73 -9.18 12.60
N PRO A 391 6.60 -9.94 13.71
CA PRO A 391 6.88 -11.37 13.74
C PRO A 391 5.87 -12.23 12.96
N ARG A 392 4.80 -11.63 12.46
CA ARG A 392 3.78 -12.28 11.63
C ARG A 392 4.21 -12.32 10.15
N PRO A 393 3.56 -13.14 9.31
CA PRO A 393 3.68 -13.01 7.86
C PRO A 393 3.28 -11.60 7.40
N HIS A 394 4.05 -11.02 6.49
CA HIS A 394 3.88 -9.65 5.99
C HIS A 394 4.39 -9.56 4.54
N SER A 395 3.75 -8.74 3.70
CA SER A 395 4.16 -8.54 2.29
C SER A 395 5.59 -8.00 2.18
N GLU A 396 5.96 -7.03 3.01
CA GLU A 396 7.31 -6.44 3.03
C GLU A 396 8.44 -7.46 3.20
N LYS A 397 8.20 -8.55 3.94
CA LYS A 397 9.17 -9.64 4.07
C LYS A 397 9.40 -10.35 2.73
N VAL A 398 8.37 -10.49 1.91
CA VAL A 398 8.46 -11.09 0.57
C VAL A 398 9.39 -10.24 -0.30
N SER A 399 9.21 -8.92 -0.28
CA SER A 399 10.07 -7.95 -0.99
C SER A 399 11.52 -8.06 -0.54
N LEU A 400 11.80 -8.01 0.78
CA LEU A 400 13.17 -8.12 1.29
C LEU A 400 13.83 -9.47 1.00
N TYR A 401 13.09 -10.58 1.11
CA TYR A 401 13.62 -11.90 0.73
C TYR A 401 13.88 -12.01 -0.76
N ASN A 402 13.07 -11.36 -1.59
CA ASN A 402 13.33 -11.25 -3.01
C ASN A 402 14.65 -10.51 -3.28
N SER A 403 14.82 -9.31 -2.70
CA SER A 403 16.05 -8.52 -2.85
C SER A 403 17.29 -9.28 -2.36
N LEU A 404 17.20 -10.00 -1.24
CA LEU A 404 18.28 -10.88 -0.78
C LEU A 404 18.61 -11.99 -1.79
N ALA A 405 17.60 -12.60 -2.40
CA ALA A 405 17.82 -13.64 -3.39
C ALA A 405 18.53 -13.12 -4.62
N GLN A 406 18.11 -11.94 -5.12
CA GLN A 406 18.72 -11.28 -6.27
C GLN A 406 20.17 -10.88 -5.99
N ALA A 407 20.43 -10.25 -4.84
CA ALA A 407 21.79 -9.90 -4.41
C ALA A 407 22.70 -11.15 -4.29
N HIS A 408 22.19 -12.27 -3.77
CA HIS A 408 22.96 -13.51 -3.73
C HIS A 408 23.22 -14.11 -5.11
N ILE A 409 22.34 -13.92 -6.10
CA ILE A 409 22.59 -14.34 -7.48
C ILE A 409 23.72 -13.50 -8.08
N SER A 410 23.67 -12.17 -7.93
CA SER A 410 24.72 -11.26 -8.39
C SER A 410 26.09 -11.64 -7.82
N ASN A 411 26.14 -12.06 -6.55
CA ASN A 411 27.38 -12.48 -5.89
C ASN A 411 27.79 -13.95 -6.19
N GLY A 412 27.02 -14.68 -7.02
CA GLY A 412 27.26 -16.09 -7.34
C GLY A 412 26.98 -17.07 -6.19
N GLU A 413 26.29 -16.63 -5.13
CA GLU A 413 25.96 -17.39 -3.93
C GLU A 413 24.61 -18.14 -4.05
N ILE A 414 24.45 -18.91 -5.13
CA ILE A 414 23.17 -19.54 -5.52
C ILE A 414 22.47 -20.34 -4.39
N PRO A 415 23.18 -21.13 -3.55
CA PRO A 415 22.51 -21.82 -2.44
C PRO A 415 21.82 -20.88 -1.44
N LYS A 416 22.38 -19.67 -1.22
CA LYS A 416 21.75 -18.66 -0.36
C LYS A 416 20.58 -18.00 -1.07
N ALA A 417 20.68 -17.75 -2.38
CA ALA A 417 19.56 -17.26 -3.18
C ALA A 417 18.35 -18.21 -3.14
N THR A 418 18.58 -19.53 -3.28
CA THR A 418 17.51 -20.53 -3.15
C THR A 418 16.85 -20.50 -1.77
N VAL A 419 17.62 -20.32 -0.70
CA VAL A 419 17.08 -20.17 0.65
C VAL A 419 16.21 -18.92 0.75
N ALA A 420 16.70 -17.78 0.24
CA ALA A 420 15.94 -16.53 0.23
C ALA A 420 14.63 -16.65 -0.57
N TYR A 421 14.64 -17.23 -1.78
CA TYR A 421 13.41 -17.50 -2.54
C TYR A 421 12.48 -18.49 -1.83
N THR A 422 13.03 -19.47 -1.11
CA THR A 422 12.21 -20.37 -0.27
C THR A 422 11.48 -19.59 0.82
N HIS A 423 12.15 -18.64 1.48
CA HIS A 423 11.52 -17.77 2.46
C HIS A 423 10.47 -16.86 1.83
N ALA A 424 10.78 -16.23 0.69
CA ALA A 424 9.83 -15.42 -0.07
C ALA A 424 8.57 -16.22 -0.40
N TYR A 425 8.71 -17.40 -1.02
CA TYR A 425 7.58 -18.29 -1.35
C TYR A 425 6.75 -18.66 -0.12
N ASN A 426 7.38 -19.06 0.99
CA ASN A 426 6.66 -19.50 2.18
C ASN A 426 5.82 -18.37 2.80
N VAL A 427 6.34 -17.14 2.83
CA VAL A 427 5.59 -15.98 3.32
C VAL A 427 4.51 -15.58 2.31
N CYS A 428 4.87 -15.50 1.03
CA CYS A 428 3.99 -15.15 -0.09
C CYS A 428 2.75 -16.05 -0.13
N ALA A 429 2.93 -17.36 0.01
CA ALA A 429 1.83 -18.33 0.06
C ALA A 429 0.86 -18.12 1.24
N ILE A 430 1.32 -17.52 2.35
CA ILE A 430 0.48 -17.19 3.50
C ILE A 430 -0.20 -15.82 3.31
N VAL A 431 0.51 -14.84 2.77
CA VAL A 431 0.07 -13.45 2.67
C VAL A 431 -0.88 -13.25 1.49
N PHE A 432 -0.54 -13.77 0.32
CA PHE A 432 -1.32 -13.57 -0.91
C PHE A 432 -2.15 -14.79 -1.29
N GLY A 433 -1.82 -15.97 -0.74
CA GLY A 433 -2.50 -17.23 -1.04
C GLY A 433 -1.84 -18.01 -2.18
N THR A 434 -2.03 -19.33 -2.18
CA THR A 434 -1.22 -20.25 -3.02
C THR A 434 -1.42 -20.16 -4.53
N GLN A 435 -2.47 -19.46 -4.98
CA GLN A 435 -2.87 -19.39 -6.39
C GLN A 435 -2.59 -18.04 -7.04
N CYS A 436 -2.21 -17.00 -6.28
CA CYS A 436 -1.89 -15.72 -6.89
C CYS A 436 -0.60 -15.83 -7.73
N LYS A 437 -0.47 -14.97 -8.74
CA LYS A 437 0.65 -14.97 -9.68
C LYS A 437 1.99 -14.80 -8.98
N GLU A 438 2.11 -13.90 -8.02
CA GLU A 438 3.34 -13.71 -7.22
C GLU A 438 3.73 -15.00 -6.50
N THR A 439 2.78 -15.71 -5.88
CA THR A 439 3.09 -16.98 -5.19
C THR A 439 3.54 -18.05 -6.17
N VAL A 440 2.91 -18.14 -7.34
CA VAL A 440 3.32 -19.08 -8.40
C VAL A 440 4.71 -18.72 -8.93
N MET A 441 5.01 -17.43 -9.12
CA MET A 441 6.33 -16.94 -9.53
C MET A 441 7.40 -17.33 -8.50
N PHE A 442 7.21 -17.01 -7.21
CA PHE A 442 8.18 -17.36 -6.17
C PHE A 442 8.33 -18.87 -5.98
N LYS A 443 7.28 -19.65 -6.22
CA LYS A 443 7.39 -21.11 -6.28
C LYS A 443 8.32 -21.55 -7.41
N GLY A 444 8.16 -20.95 -8.59
CA GLY A 444 9.03 -21.19 -9.74
C GLY A 444 10.50 -20.85 -9.47
N LEU A 445 10.75 -19.68 -8.87
CA LEU A 445 12.08 -19.20 -8.47
C LEU A 445 12.72 -20.06 -7.36
N MET A 446 11.92 -20.55 -6.42
CA MET A 446 12.36 -21.50 -5.40
C MET A 446 12.74 -22.86 -6.01
N GLU A 447 11.90 -23.40 -6.90
CA GLU A 447 12.12 -24.71 -7.53
C GLU A 447 13.24 -24.69 -8.58
N ASN A 448 13.41 -23.56 -9.27
CA ASN A 448 14.37 -23.34 -10.35
C ASN A 448 15.08 -22.00 -10.15
N THR A 449 15.87 -21.89 -9.08
CA THR A 449 16.61 -20.66 -8.79
C THR A 449 17.56 -20.30 -9.93
N PRO A 450 17.46 -19.09 -10.51
CA PRO A 450 18.41 -18.60 -11.49
C PRO A 450 19.85 -18.65 -10.98
N THR A 451 20.78 -18.97 -11.86
CA THR A 451 22.20 -19.14 -11.52
C THR A 451 23.08 -17.99 -12.03
N THR A 452 22.51 -17.12 -12.86
CA THR A 452 23.16 -15.91 -13.40
C THR A 452 22.19 -14.72 -13.38
N VAL A 453 22.73 -13.51 -13.51
CA VAL A 453 21.94 -12.27 -13.64
C VAL A 453 21.03 -12.32 -14.87
N ASP A 454 21.53 -12.85 -16.00
CA ASP A 454 20.72 -12.99 -17.22
C ASP A 454 19.53 -13.95 -17.04
N GLU A 455 19.76 -15.10 -16.38
CA GLU A 455 18.68 -16.05 -16.07
C GLU A 455 17.66 -15.43 -15.11
N MET A 456 18.12 -14.58 -14.18
CA MET A 456 17.27 -13.85 -13.26
C MET A 456 16.42 -12.80 -14.00
N ALA A 457 17.05 -11.96 -14.82
CA ALA A 457 16.35 -10.97 -15.64
C ALA A 457 15.27 -11.63 -16.51
N ALA A 458 15.60 -12.73 -17.19
CA ALA A 458 14.65 -13.50 -17.99
C ALA A 458 13.50 -14.10 -17.15
N ALA A 459 13.76 -14.51 -15.90
CA ALA A 459 12.72 -15.03 -15.01
C ALA A 459 11.70 -13.96 -14.57
N TYR A 460 12.13 -12.69 -14.49
CA TYR A 460 11.25 -11.55 -14.23
C TYR A 460 10.66 -10.93 -15.51
N GLY A 461 11.03 -11.43 -16.68
CA GLY A 461 10.52 -10.95 -17.96
C GLY A 461 11.25 -9.73 -18.53
N TYR A 462 12.44 -9.40 -18.02
CA TYR A 462 13.29 -8.34 -18.57
C TYR A 462 14.14 -8.86 -19.74
N GLU A 463 14.25 -8.06 -20.81
CA GLU A 463 15.22 -8.29 -21.88
C GLU A 463 16.56 -7.66 -21.49
N VAL A 464 17.64 -8.46 -21.44
CA VAL A 464 18.99 -7.93 -21.20
C VAL A 464 19.49 -7.32 -22.50
N VAL A 465 19.53 -5.98 -22.57
CA VAL A 465 20.19 -5.26 -23.67
C VAL A 465 21.70 -5.33 -23.43
N PRO A 466 22.50 -5.85 -24.38
CA PRO A 466 23.96 -5.87 -24.24
C PRO A 466 24.52 -4.44 -24.16
N GLU A 467 25.44 -4.18 -23.22
CA GLU A 467 26.14 -2.89 -23.04
C GLU A 467 27.01 -2.46 -24.25
N ASP A 468 27.10 -3.26 -25.32
CA ASP A 468 27.96 -3.01 -26.48
C ASP A 468 27.31 -2.15 -27.59
N ASP A 469 26.07 -1.66 -27.41
CA ASP A 469 25.36 -0.84 -28.41
C ASP A 469 25.36 0.69 -28.08
N GLU A 470 26.14 1.14 -27.09
CA GLU A 470 26.51 2.56 -26.92
C GLU A 470 27.92 2.85 -27.50
N GLU A 471 28.05 2.89 -28.83
CA GLU A 471 29.18 3.55 -29.53
C GLU A 471 28.71 4.63 -30.52
#